data_AF-A0AAV5DAC9-F1
#
_entry.id   AF-A0AAV5DAC9-F1
#
_cell.length_a   1.000
_cell.length_b   1.000
_cell.length_c   1.000
_cell.angle_alpha   90.00
_cell.angle_beta   90.00
_cell.angle_gamma   90.00
#
_symmetry.space_group_name_H-M   'P 1'
#
loop_
_entity.id
_entity.type
_entity.pdbx_description
1 polymer ?
#
loop_
_entity_poly.entity_id
_entity_poly.type
_entity_poly.pdbx_seq_one_letter_code
_entity_poly.pdbx_strand_id
1 'polypeptide(L)'
;MRTTAEIRRAHNIPIPHNKDSVYKPIERKPRKFNPLEIPAKLQHLLPFKSKPKDTLTPKQEKPPIEKRVPVVMDPVERRKHAALQQLMLLKHEKVMKKRVKEEKKKKAHEAEKAKTELLTKKRQREERRERYREEDKRQKRARR
;
A
#
# COMPACT_ATOMS: atom_id res chain seq x y z
N MET A 1 -34.96 -32.70 31.56
CA MET A 1 -33.51 -33.01 31.43
C MET A 1 -32.72 -31.80 31.86
N ARG A 2 -31.57 -31.97 32.53
CA ARG A 2 -30.70 -30.84 32.96
C ARG A 2 -29.80 -30.38 31.81
N THR A 3 -29.41 -29.10 31.78
CA THR A 3 -28.47 -28.59 30.77
C THR A 3 -27.02 -29.02 31.06
N THR A 4 -26.15 -29.00 30.04
CA THR A 4 -24.72 -29.29 30.23
C THR A 4 -24.04 -28.29 31.18
N ALA A 5 -24.52 -27.05 31.21
CA ALA A 5 -24.08 -26.02 32.13
C ALA A 5 -24.50 -26.33 33.57
N GLU A 6 -25.75 -26.75 33.78
CA GLU A 6 -26.27 -27.17 35.10
C GLU A 6 -25.55 -28.40 35.66
N ILE A 7 -25.32 -29.43 34.82
CA ILE A 7 -24.59 -30.64 35.21
C ILE A 7 -23.17 -30.28 35.65
N ARG A 8 -22.47 -29.45 34.86
CA ARG A 8 -21.12 -28.99 35.21
C ARG A 8 -21.09 -28.16 36.49
N ARG A 9 -22.07 -27.27 36.70
CA ARG A 9 -22.19 -26.47 37.93
C ARG A 9 -22.46 -27.36 39.15
N ALA A 10 -23.35 -28.36 39.04
CA ALA A 10 -23.68 -29.27 40.14
C ALA A 10 -22.50 -30.18 40.53
N HIS A 11 -21.69 -30.61 39.57
CA HIS A 11 -20.51 -31.45 39.79
C HIS A 11 -19.20 -30.66 39.92
N ASN A 12 -19.25 -29.32 39.96
CA ASN A 12 -18.07 -28.44 40.02
C ASN A 12 -17.01 -28.73 38.93
N ILE A 13 -17.46 -29.08 37.71
CA ILE A 13 -16.57 -29.37 36.57
C ILE A 13 -16.39 -28.09 35.72
N PRO A 14 -15.15 -27.60 35.51
CA PRO A 14 -14.92 -26.44 34.67
C PRO A 14 -15.24 -26.72 33.19
N ILE A 15 -15.61 -25.68 32.45
CA ILE A 15 -15.85 -25.78 31.01
C ILE A 15 -14.49 -26.00 30.33
N PRO A 16 -14.31 -27.05 29.50
CA PRO A 16 -13.06 -27.27 28.80
C PRO A 16 -12.80 -26.10 27.84
N HIS A 17 -11.62 -25.50 27.95
CA HIS A 17 -11.25 -24.33 27.17
C HIS A 17 -9.86 -24.51 26.55
N ASN A 18 -9.80 -24.47 25.22
CA ASN A 18 -8.55 -24.58 24.49
C ASN A 18 -7.88 -23.20 24.38
N LYS A 19 -6.67 -23.08 24.95
CA LYS A 19 -5.88 -21.83 24.97
C LYS A 19 -5.47 -21.34 23.58
N ASP A 20 -5.41 -22.24 22.59
CA ASP A 20 -5.05 -21.90 21.21
C ASP A 20 -6.26 -21.48 20.38
N SER A 21 -7.48 -21.84 20.80
CA SER A 21 -8.73 -21.37 20.18
C SER A 21 -9.09 -19.95 20.59
N VAL A 22 -8.45 -19.41 21.62
CA VAL A 22 -8.64 -18.01 22.04
C VAL A 22 -8.01 -17.09 21.01
N TYR A 23 -8.82 -16.22 20.41
CA TYR A 23 -8.32 -15.16 19.55
C TYR A 23 -7.31 -14.30 20.31
N LYS A 24 -6.12 -14.14 19.73
CA LYS A 24 -5.05 -13.27 20.23
C LYS A 24 -4.78 -12.18 19.20
N PRO A 25 -4.47 -10.95 19.62
CA PRO A 25 -4.04 -9.91 18.68
C PRO A 25 -2.76 -10.36 17.97
N ILE A 26 -2.76 -10.30 16.64
CA ILE A 26 -1.61 -10.71 15.83
C ILE A 26 -0.84 -9.45 15.40
N GLU A 27 0.32 -9.21 15.99
CA GLU A 27 1.22 -8.14 15.56
C GLU A 27 2.00 -8.57 14.32
N ARG A 28 1.71 -7.94 13.18
CA ARG A 28 2.35 -8.24 11.91
C ARG A 28 3.58 -7.35 11.71
N LYS A 29 4.77 -7.95 11.70
CA LYS A 29 6.00 -7.25 11.31
C LYS A 29 5.89 -6.80 9.84
N PRO A 30 6.37 -5.59 9.49
CA PRO A 30 6.39 -5.13 8.12
C PRO A 30 7.28 -6.04 7.27
N ARG A 31 6.71 -6.64 6.23
CA ARG A 31 7.46 -7.48 5.29
C ARG A 31 8.31 -6.58 4.38
N LYS A 32 9.63 -6.76 4.41
CA LYS A 32 10.57 -6.17 3.46
C LYS A 32 11.00 -7.26 2.49
N PHE A 33 10.77 -7.07 1.20
CA PHE A 33 11.17 -8.02 0.18
C PHE A 33 12.64 -7.79 -0.20
N ASN A 34 13.31 -8.86 -0.62
CA ASN A 34 14.66 -8.77 -1.16
C ASN A 34 14.67 -7.90 -2.43
N PRO A 35 15.77 -7.17 -2.70
CA PRO A 35 15.92 -6.46 -3.95
C PRO A 35 15.94 -7.43 -5.14
N LEU A 36 15.70 -6.90 -6.34
CA LEU A 36 15.76 -7.69 -7.57
C LEU A 36 17.22 -8.02 -7.91
N GLU A 37 17.58 -9.29 -7.88
CA GLU A 37 18.89 -9.79 -8.30
C GLU A 37 18.81 -10.36 -9.73
N ILE A 38 19.59 -9.77 -10.64
CA ILE A 38 19.69 -10.23 -12.02
C ILE A 38 20.86 -11.22 -12.12
N PRO A 39 20.64 -12.45 -12.61
CA PRO A 39 21.73 -13.41 -12.78
C PRO A 39 22.83 -12.87 -13.69
N ALA A 40 24.10 -13.10 -13.33
CA ALA A 40 25.24 -12.59 -14.08
C ALA A 40 25.20 -13.00 -15.56
N LYS A 41 24.84 -14.26 -15.85
CA LYS A 41 24.69 -14.78 -17.22
C LYS A 41 23.72 -13.95 -18.06
N LEU A 42 22.56 -13.61 -17.49
CA LEU A 42 21.54 -12.81 -18.16
C LEU A 42 22.06 -11.37 -18.34
N GLN A 43 22.67 -10.80 -17.30
CA GLN A 43 23.19 -9.43 -17.33
C GLN A 43 24.22 -9.19 -18.45
N HIS A 44 25.05 -10.18 -18.78
CA HIS A 44 26.00 -10.09 -19.89
C HIS A 44 25.33 -10.06 -21.27
N LEU A 45 24.20 -10.76 -21.42
CA LEU A 45 23.44 -10.84 -22.67
C LEU A 45 22.52 -9.64 -22.91
N LEU A 46 22.28 -8.80 -21.89
CA LEU A 46 21.40 -7.63 -22.03
C LEU A 46 22.00 -6.58 -22.97
N PRO A 47 21.19 -5.97 -23.86
CA PRO A 47 21.64 -4.87 -24.69
C PRO A 47 22.03 -3.66 -23.82
N PHE A 48 22.96 -2.84 -24.33
CA PHE A 48 23.58 -1.74 -23.59
C PHE A 48 22.56 -0.81 -22.90
N LYS A 49 21.47 -0.47 -23.59
CA LYS A 49 20.42 0.43 -23.07
C LYS A 49 19.70 -0.11 -21.83
N SER A 50 19.51 -1.42 -21.73
CA SER A 50 18.80 -2.07 -20.63
C SER A 50 19.72 -2.66 -19.57
N LYS A 51 21.04 -2.67 -19.79
CA LYS A 51 22.00 -3.23 -18.84
C LYS A 51 22.08 -2.35 -17.59
N PRO A 52 21.84 -2.90 -16.38
CA PRO A 52 21.92 -2.13 -15.15
C PRO A 52 23.36 -1.66 -14.91
N LYS A 53 23.53 -0.38 -14.55
CA LYS A 53 24.83 0.26 -14.32
C LYS A 53 25.33 0.07 -12.87
N ASP A 54 24.41 0.03 -11.92
CA ASP A 54 24.75 0.17 -10.48
C ASP A 54 25.10 -1.16 -9.80
N THR A 55 24.70 -2.31 -10.37
CA THR A 55 25.02 -3.64 -9.80
C THR A 55 26.46 -4.08 -10.11
N LEU A 56 27.17 -3.36 -10.98
CA LEU A 56 28.51 -3.71 -11.46
C LEU A 56 29.63 -2.94 -10.77
N THR A 57 29.33 -2.11 -9.77
CA THR A 57 30.40 -1.58 -8.92
C THR A 57 30.59 -2.54 -7.75
N PRO A 58 31.49 -3.53 -7.86
CA PRO A 58 31.98 -4.17 -6.64
C PRO A 58 32.51 -3.04 -5.77
N LYS A 59 32.19 -3.11 -4.48
CA LYS A 59 32.74 -2.23 -3.46
C LYS A 59 34.25 -2.16 -3.72
N GLN A 60 34.72 -1.06 -4.29
CA GLN A 60 36.11 -0.95 -4.76
C GLN A 60 37.00 -1.35 -3.59
N GLU A 61 37.87 -2.35 -3.78
CA GLU A 61 38.73 -2.86 -2.70
C GLU A 61 39.57 -1.74 -2.07
N LYS A 62 39.87 -0.72 -2.86
CA LYS A 62 40.59 0.48 -2.43
C LYS A 62 39.67 1.70 -2.58
N PRO A 63 39.43 2.48 -1.51
CA PRO A 63 38.72 3.74 -1.65
C PRO A 63 39.49 4.68 -2.59
N PRO A 64 38.78 5.51 -3.38
CA PRO A 64 39.41 6.56 -4.18
C PRO A 64 40.25 7.46 -3.28
N ILE A 65 41.29 8.09 -3.86
CA ILE A 65 42.25 8.94 -3.13
C ILE A 65 41.52 9.98 -2.28
N GLU A 66 40.44 10.54 -2.84
CA GLU A 66 39.33 11.30 -2.21
C GLU A 66 39.00 10.91 -0.77
N LYS A 67 38.72 9.63 -0.59
CA LYS A 67 38.12 9.03 0.61
C LYS A 67 39.13 8.38 1.54
N ARG A 68 40.43 8.40 1.17
CA ARG A 68 41.50 7.80 1.99
C ARG A 68 41.82 8.63 3.23
N VAL A 69 41.63 9.95 3.16
CA VAL A 69 41.84 10.84 4.30
C VAL A 69 40.49 11.02 5.02
N PRO A 70 40.29 10.46 6.22
CA PRO A 70 39.04 10.62 6.95
C PRO A 70 38.94 12.02 7.55
N VAL A 71 37.83 12.71 7.29
CA VAL A 71 37.48 13.96 7.99
C VAL A 71 36.95 13.61 9.37
N VAL A 72 37.75 13.84 10.42
CA VAL A 72 37.35 13.59 11.81
C VAL A 72 36.59 14.81 12.32
N MET A 73 35.29 14.63 12.59
CA MET A 73 34.46 15.69 13.17
C MET A 73 34.68 15.84 14.67
N ASP A 74 34.71 17.09 15.12
CA ASP A 74 34.71 17.44 16.54
C ASP A 74 33.43 16.96 17.25
N PRO A 75 33.47 16.73 18.58
CA PRO A 75 32.31 16.26 19.33
C PRO A 75 31.07 17.16 19.20
N VAL A 76 31.27 18.48 19.13
CA VAL A 76 30.18 19.45 18.98
C VAL A 76 29.57 19.38 17.59
N GLU A 77 30.40 19.28 16.55
CA GLU A 77 29.97 19.15 15.17
C GLU A 77 29.23 17.84 14.94
N ARG A 78 29.73 16.74 15.51
CA ARG A 78 29.07 15.43 15.47
C ARG A 78 27.66 15.48 16.06
N ARG A 79 27.48 16.18 17.20
CA ARG A 79 26.16 16.38 17.81
C ARG A 79 25.22 17.19 16.91
N LYS A 80 25.70 18.29 16.33
CA LYS A 80 24.94 19.11 15.37
C LYS A 80 24.53 18.29 14.15
N HIS A 81 25.47 17.54 13.57
CA HIS A 81 25.22 16.69 12.41
C HIS A 81 24.19 15.60 12.71
N ALA A 82 24.31 14.91 13.85
CA ALA A 82 23.32 13.92 14.27
C ALA A 82 21.91 14.52 14.46
N ALA A 83 21.82 15.71 15.05
CA ALA A 83 20.55 16.42 15.21
C ALA A 83 19.92 16.77 13.85
N LEU A 84 20.72 17.23 12.89
CA LEU A 84 20.25 17.49 11.52
C LEU A 84 19.76 16.22 10.82
N GLN A 85 20.48 15.10 10.95
CA GLN A 85 20.05 13.82 10.38
C GLN A 85 18.71 13.35 10.95
N GLN A 86 18.53 13.45 12.28
CA GLN A 86 17.27 13.12 12.94
C GLN A 86 16.12 14.02 12.45
N LEU A 87 16.37 15.33 12.32
CA LEU A 87 15.38 16.26 11.80
C LEU A 87 14.95 15.92 10.37
N MET A 88 15.91 15.59 9.49
CA MET A 88 15.62 15.17 8.12
C MET A 88 14.80 13.88 8.07
N LEU A 89 15.12 12.89 8.90
CA LEU A 89 14.37 11.64 9.03
C LEU A 89 12.93 11.90 9.46
N LEU A 90 12.72 12.70 10.52
CA LEU A 90 11.39 13.07 11.01
C LEU A 90 10.57 13.80 9.92
N LYS A 91 11.20 14.71 9.18
CA LYS A 91 10.55 15.40 8.05
C LYS A 91 10.14 14.41 6.96
N HIS A 92 11.01 13.47 6.59
CA HIS A 92 10.71 12.46 5.59
C HIS A 92 9.53 11.58 6.02
N GLU A 93 9.55 11.06 7.24
CA GLU A 93 8.45 10.25 7.78
C GLU A 93 7.12 11.02 7.81
N LYS A 94 7.14 12.29 8.21
CA LYS A 94 5.94 13.14 8.23
C LYS A 94 5.36 13.30 6.82
N VAL A 95 6.20 13.55 5.82
CA VAL A 95 5.77 13.66 4.43
C VAL A 95 5.23 12.33 3.92
N MET A 96 5.89 11.21 4.19
CA MET A 96 5.41 9.87 3.80
C MET A 96 4.06 9.53 4.43
N LYS A 97 3.89 9.77 5.73
CA LYS A 97 2.60 9.58 6.42
C LYS A 97 1.49 10.45 5.83
N LYS A 98 1.80 11.69 5.45
CA LYS A 98 0.84 12.59 4.79
C LYS A 98 0.43 12.06 3.41
N ARG A 99 1.39 11.67 2.57
CA ARG A 99 1.16 11.09 1.23
C ARG A 99 0.27 9.85 1.30
N VAL A 100 0.58 8.90 2.17
CA VAL A 100 -0.22 7.67 2.33
C VAL A 100 -1.66 7.98 2.75
N LYS A 101 -1.88 8.97 3.64
CA LYS A 101 -3.23 9.39 4.03
C LYS A 101 -3.98 10.04 2.86
N GLU A 102 -3.33 10.88 2.08
CA GLU A 102 -3.92 11.53 0.91
C GLU A 102 -4.28 10.51 -0.18
N GLU A 103 -3.40 9.55 -0.46
CA GLU A 103 -3.68 8.46 -1.41
C GLU A 103 -4.89 7.62 -0.99
N LYS A 104 -5.03 7.30 0.31
CA LYS A 104 -6.21 6.59 0.83
C LYS A 104 -7.49 7.40 0.61
N LYS A 105 -7.46 8.71 0.88
CA LYS A 105 -8.60 9.61 0.64
C LYS A 105 -8.94 9.71 -0.84
N LYS A 106 -7.94 9.86 -1.71
CA LYS A 106 -8.13 9.90 -3.17
C LYS A 106 -8.76 8.60 -3.68
N LYS A 107 -8.26 7.44 -3.28
CA LYS A 107 -8.83 6.13 -3.66
C LYS A 107 -10.28 5.96 -3.19
N ALA A 108 -10.60 6.37 -1.97
CA ALA A 108 -11.97 6.33 -1.46
C ALA A 108 -12.90 7.25 -2.28
N HIS A 109 -12.45 8.46 -2.57
CA HIS A 109 -13.19 9.41 -3.39
C HIS A 109 -13.38 8.92 -4.84
N GLU A 110 -12.34 8.35 -5.45
CA GLU A 110 -12.41 7.75 -6.79
C GLU A 110 -13.41 6.58 -6.83
N ALA A 111 -13.46 5.75 -5.79
CA ALA A 111 -14.44 4.68 -5.69
C ALA A 111 -15.88 5.21 -5.58
N GLU A 112 -16.12 6.23 -4.75
CA GLU A 112 -17.44 6.86 -4.66
C GLU A 112 -17.84 7.55 -5.97
N LYS A 113 -16.90 8.26 -6.61
CA LYS A 113 -17.11 8.89 -7.91
C LYS A 113 -17.43 7.85 -8.99
N ALA A 114 -16.75 6.70 -9.00
CA ALA A 114 -17.06 5.62 -9.93
C ALA A 114 -18.49 5.07 -9.72
N LYS A 115 -18.95 4.94 -8.47
CA LYS A 115 -20.34 4.53 -8.17
C LYS A 115 -21.36 5.56 -8.68
N THR A 116 -21.14 6.84 -8.43
CA THR A 116 -22.05 7.90 -8.87
C THR A 116 -22.06 8.03 -10.40
N GLU A 117 -20.90 7.90 -11.06
CA GLU A 117 -20.81 7.86 -12.52
C GLU A 117 -21.57 6.68 -13.14
N LEU A 118 -21.56 5.51 -12.50
CA LEU A 118 -22.35 4.37 -12.97
C LEU A 118 -23.86 4.64 -12.85
N LEU A 119 -24.30 5.27 -11.77
CA LEU A 119 -25.70 5.65 -11.58
C LEU A 119 -26.16 6.71 -12.59
N THR A 120 -25.36 7.76 -12.79
CA THR A 120 -25.69 8.81 -13.77
C THR A 120 -25.69 8.27 -15.19
N LYS A 121 -24.75 7.39 -15.56
CA LYS A 121 -24.74 6.72 -16.87
C LYS A 121 -25.99 5.86 -17.09
N LYS A 122 -26.45 5.12 -16.06
CA LYS A 122 -27.71 4.35 -16.13
C LYS A 122 -28.90 5.27 -16.34
N ARG A 123 -29.01 6.35 -15.55
CA ARG A 123 -30.09 7.34 -15.66
C ARG A 123 -30.12 8.00 -17.05
N GLN A 124 -28.97 8.47 -17.53
CA GLN A 124 -28.86 9.07 -18.87
C GLN A 124 -29.23 8.09 -19.99
N ARG A 125 -28.95 6.79 -19.82
CA ARG A 125 -29.34 5.75 -20.79
C ARG A 125 -30.85 5.56 -20.82
N GLU A 126 -31.51 5.55 -19.67
CA GLU A 126 -32.97 5.45 -19.54
C GLU A 126 -33.66 6.69 -20.12
N GLU A 127 -33.23 7.90 -19.70
CA GLU A 127 -33.74 9.18 -20.23
C GLU A 127 -33.58 9.29 -21.76
N ARG A 128 -32.46 8.78 -22.30
CA ARG A 128 -32.23 8.75 -23.76
C ARG A 128 -33.21 7.79 -24.46
N ARG A 129 -33.44 6.61 -23.89
CA ARG A 129 -34.39 5.63 -24.43
C ARG A 129 -35.82 6.16 -24.44
N GLU A 130 -36.23 6.84 -23.37
CA GLU A 130 -37.56 7.46 -23.27
C GLU A 130 -37.74 8.57 -24.31
N ARG A 131 -36.76 9.48 -24.44
CA ARG A 131 -36.79 10.53 -25.46
C ARG A 131 -37.01 9.99 -26.87
N TYR A 132 -36.23 8.99 -27.29
CA TYR A 132 -36.41 8.39 -28.62
C TYR A 132 -37.75 7.69 -28.79
N ARG A 133 -38.30 7.06 -27.74
CA ARG A 133 -39.64 6.45 -27.78
C ARG A 133 -40.74 7.50 -27.95
N GLU A 134 -40.63 8.64 -27.26
CA GLU A 134 -41.59 9.73 -27.38
C GLU A 134 -41.51 10.44 -28.74
N GLU A 135 -40.30 10.62 -29.27
CA GLU A 135 -40.07 11.16 -30.62
C GLU A 135 -40.68 10.24 -31.69
N ASP A 136 -40.44 8.93 -31.62
CA ASP A 136 -41.06 7.96 -32.55
C ASP A 136 -42.59 7.97 -32.46
N LYS A 137 -43.15 8.03 -31.25
CA LYS A 137 -44.61 8.17 -31.06
C LYS A 137 -45.15 9.49 -31.64
N ARG A 138 -44.45 10.61 -31.46
CA ARG A 138 -44.82 11.91 -32.04
C ARG A 138 -44.76 11.88 -33.57
N GLN A 139 -43.70 11.31 -34.15
CA GLN A 139 -43.58 11.17 -35.60
C GLN A 139 -44.69 10.27 -36.18
N LYS A 140 -45.01 9.15 -35.53
CA LYS A 140 -46.13 8.28 -35.93
C LYS A 140 -47.48 8.98 -35.87
N ARG A 141 -47.72 9.80 -34.85
CA ARG A 141 -48.94 10.63 -34.74
C ARG A 141 -49.00 11.71 -35.83
N ALA A 142 -47.87 12.33 -36.17
CA ALA A 142 -47.82 13.37 -37.21
C ALA A 142 -47.92 12.82 -38.65
N ARG A 143 -47.60 11.54 -38.86
CA ARG A 143 -47.75 10.84 -40.15
C ARG A 143 -49.15 10.28 -40.40
N ARG A 144 -50.01 10.26 -39.37
CA ARG A 144 -51.37 9.75 -39.44
C ARG A 144 -52.34 10.91 -39.63
#